data_AF-B5GCB9-F1
#
_entry.id   AF-B5GCB9-F1
#
_cell.length_a   1.000
_cell.length_b   1.000
_cell.length_c   1.000
_cell.angle_alpha   90.00
_cell.angle_beta   90.00
_cell.angle_gamma   90.00
#
_symmetry.space_group_name_H-M   'P 1'
#
loop_
_entity.id
_entity.type
_entity.pdbx_description
1 polymer ?
#
loop_
_entity_poly.entity_id
_entity_poly.type
_entity_poly.pdbx_seq_one_letter_code
_entity_poly.pdbx_strand_id
1 'polypeptide(L)'
;MRTTGPLVLIPCSASKLPTPKPVPARDLYTGGYHRAARRTAEALTADGGTVQVLSGRHGLVSLDTPLLPYETRITDPDAVTPAELRAQAAALGHADARVVIVLAGADYVAAAREVWPHASAPLLNLGIGQQLQRLAEIRDTANAPRRAIQDVAHDALVSHRVPFAHIEYLGDDDFLFHTSGVHLYDADADGVWLVAHGSDEVDPFDLNSVEALLRAQARTALACAGLTANGHDDDHFFRITR
;
A
#
# COMPACT_ATOMS: atom_id res chain seq x y z
N MET A 1 -13.32 -8.18 19.04
CA MET A 1 -13.92 -7.14 18.20
C MET A 1 -12.78 -6.57 17.35
N ARG A 2 -12.68 -6.93 16.07
CA ARG A 2 -11.63 -6.38 15.20
C ARG A 2 -11.86 -4.87 15.14
N THR A 3 -10.89 -4.08 15.57
CA THR A 3 -10.88 -2.65 15.30
C THR A 3 -10.86 -2.50 13.78
N THR A 4 -11.96 -2.08 13.17
CA THR A 4 -11.97 -1.73 11.75
C THR A 4 -10.94 -0.62 11.55
N GLY A 5 -9.92 -0.87 10.72
CA GLY A 5 -8.89 0.12 10.43
C GLY A 5 -9.47 1.39 9.77
N PRO A 6 -8.65 2.42 9.52
CA PRO A 6 -9.13 3.68 8.98
C PRO A 6 -9.77 3.51 7.59
N LEU A 7 -10.80 4.32 7.31
CA LEU A 7 -11.24 4.60 5.95
C LEU A 7 -10.41 5.77 5.42
N VAL A 8 -9.64 5.54 4.36
CA VAL A 8 -8.83 6.58 3.72
C VAL A 8 -9.42 6.92 2.36
N LEU A 9 -9.78 8.19 2.18
CA LEU A 9 -10.31 8.73 0.94
C LEU A 9 -9.20 9.43 0.16
N ILE A 10 -9.01 9.05 -1.10
CA ILE A 10 -8.07 9.68 -2.03
C ILE A 10 -8.82 10.36 -3.18
N PRO A 11 -8.30 11.44 -3.77
CA PRO A 11 -8.99 12.12 -4.86
C PRO A 11 -8.93 11.27 -6.13
N CYS A 12 -9.93 11.36 -7.00
CA CYS A 12 -9.74 10.93 -8.38
C CYS A 12 -8.71 11.82 -9.11
N SER A 13 -8.32 11.43 -10.34
CA SER A 13 -7.37 12.18 -11.15
C SER A 13 -8.03 12.76 -12.40
N ALA A 14 -7.66 13.98 -12.78
CA ALA A 14 -7.96 14.51 -14.10
C ALA A 14 -7.30 13.64 -15.19
N SER A 15 -6.00 13.36 -15.04
CA SER A 15 -5.27 12.42 -15.91
C SER A 15 -5.77 10.99 -15.71
N LYS A 16 -6.23 10.36 -16.79
CA LYS A 16 -6.68 8.97 -16.82
C LYS A 16 -6.02 8.23 -17.97
N LEU A 17 -5.82 6.92 -17.83
CA LEU A 17 -5.35 6.06 -18.92
C LEU A 17 -6.33 6.15 -20.11
N PRO A 18 -5.88 6.52 -21.31
CA PRO A 18 -6.74 6.55 -22.49
C PRO A 18 -6.96 5.12 -22.98
N THR A 19 -8.06 4.49 -22.55
CA THR A 19 -8.40 3.10 -22.89
C THR A 19 -9.86 2.96 -23.29
N PRO A 20 -10.18 2.11 -24.31
CA PRO A 20 -11.56 1.76 -24.65
C PRO A 20 -12.14 0.65 -23.76
N LYS A 21 -11.32 0.02 -22.92
CA LYS A 21 -11.74 -1.06 -22.01
C LYS A 21 -11.74 -0.56 -20.57
N PRO A 22 -12.72 -0.98 -19.73
CA PRO A 22 -12.67 -0.70 -18.31
C PRO A 22 -11.39 -1.29 -17.70
N VAL A 23 -10.71 -0.49 -16.88
CA VAL A 23 -9.54 -0.92 -16.10
C VAL A 23 -9.77 -0.57 -14.62
N PRO A 24 -9.15 -1.30 -13.68
CA PRO A 24 -9.24 -0.97 -12.26
C PRO A 24 -8.95 0.51 -11.98
N ALA A 25 -9.63 1.09 -10.99
CA ALA A 25 -9.43 2.49 -10.61
C ALA A 25 -7.98 2.81 -10.24
N ARG A 26 -7.25 1.85 -9.64
CA ARG A 26 -5.81 1.96 -9.35
C ARG A 26 -4.94 2.22 -10.60
N ASP A 27 -5.36 1.67 -11.75
CA ASP A 27 -4.62 1.77 -13.02
C ASP A 27 -5.17 2.91 -13.89
N LEU A 28 -6.47 3.20 -13.74
CA LEU A 28 -7.13 4.25 -14.51
C LEU A 28 -6.53 5.62 -14.17
N TYR A 29 -6.34 5.94 -12.89
CA TYR A 29 -5.95 7.29 -12.47
C TYR A 29 -4.43 7.48 -12.48
N THR A 30 -3.93 8.15 -13.51
CA THR A 30 -2.49 8.29 -13.78
C THR A 30 -1.90 9.64 -13.34
N GLY A 31 -2.63 10.45 -12.58
CA GLY A 31 -2.14 11.74 -12.08
C GLY A 31 -1.13 11.57 -10.95
N GLY A 32 -0.06 12.37 -10.96
CA GLY A 32 1.00 12.30 -9.94
C GLY A 32 0.48 12.54 -8.52
N TYR A 33 -0.43 13.49 -8.33
CA TYR A 33 -1.06 13.76 -7.03
C TYR A 33 -1.92 12.58 -6.54
N HIS A 34 -2.71 11.98 -7.42
CA HIS A 34 -3.48 10.77 -7.09
C HIS A 34 -2.56 9.63 -6.66
N ARG A 35 -1.50 9.35 -7.43
CA ARG A 35 -0.53 8.29 -7.07
C ARG A 35 0.13 8.54 -5.73
N ALA A 36 0.51 9.79 -5.43
CA ALA A 36 1.08 10.15 -4.13
C ALA A 36 0.09 9.91 -2.98
N ALA A 37 -1.17 10.30 -3.16
CA ALA A 37 -2.24 10.04 -2.19
C ALA A 37 -2.53 8.53 -2.03
N ARG A 38 -2.59 7.77 -3.14
CA ARG A 38 -2.77 6.30 -3.16
C ARG A 38 -1.69 5.62 -2.32
N ARG A 39 -0.41 5.87 -2.62
CA ARG A 39 0.73 5.28 -1.88
C ARG A 39 0.70 5.61 -0.39
N THR A 40 0.24 6.82 -0.04
CA THR A 40 0.09 7.22 1.36
C THR A 40 -1.09 6.51 2.04
N ALA A 41 -2.19 6.32 1.32
CA ALA A 41 -3.36 5.61 1.82
C ALA A 41 -3.10 4.11 2.02
N GLU A 42 -2.36 3.48 1.11
CA GLU A 42 -1.91 2.09 1.23
C GLU A 42 -1.05 1.92 2.48
N ALA A 43 -0.05 2.80 2.70
CA ALA A 43 0.76 2.77 3.91
C ALA A 43 -0.05 2.93 5.21
N LEU A 44 -1.09 3.78 5.21
CA LEU A 44 -1.98 3.99 6.37
C LEU A 44 -2.95 2.83 6.63
N THR A 45 -3.20 1.99 5.62
CA THR A 45 -4.16 0.87 5.69
C THR A 45 -3.48 -0.49 5.69
N ALA A 46 -2.15 -0.51 5.66
CA ALA A 46 -1.33 -1.72 5.61
C ALA A 46 -1.32 -2.56 6.90
N ASP A 47 -2.02 -2.18 7.97
CA ASP A 47 -2.31 -3.06 9.13
C ASP A 47 -3.83 -3.29 9.31
N GLY A 48 -4.59 -3.05 8.24
CA GLY A 48 -6.05 -3.05 8.24
C GLY A 48 -6.61 -1.66 7.99
N GLY A 49 -7.76 -1.62 7.30
CA GLY A 49 -8.42 -0.39 6.87
C GLY A 49 -8.99 -0.56 5.46
N THR A 50 -9.41 0.54 4.85
CA THR A 50 -9.94 0.52 3.48
C THR A 50 -9.57 1.81 2.77
N VAL A 51 -9.14 1.69 1.51
CA VAL A 51 -8.89 2.82 0.62
C VAL A 51 -10.05 2.94 -0.36
N GLN A 52 -10.66 4.12 -0.44
CA GLN A 52 -11.66 4.45 -1.45
C GLN A 52 -11.22 5.69 -2.22
N VAL A 53 -11.35 5.66 -3.54
CA VAL A 53 -11.26 6.87 -4.36
C VAL A 53 -12.58 7.63 -4.22
N LEU A 54 -12.52 8.91 -3.87
CA LEU A 54 -13.65 9.82 -3.98
C LEU A 54 -13.64 10.40 -5.40
N SER A 55 -14.57 9.93 -6.23
CA SER A 55 -14.76 10.31 -7.63
C SER A 55 -15.89 11.32 -7.77
N GLY A 56 -15.68 12.36 -8.58
CA GLY A 56 -16.76 13.29 -8.96
C GLY A 56 -17.93 12.59 -9.63
N ARG A 57 -17.67 11.64 -10.54
CA ARG A 57 -18.73 10.93 -11.27
C ARG A 57 -19.34 9.75 -10.51
N HIS A 58 -18.49 9.00 -9.81
CA HIS A 58 -18.84 7.68 -9.29
C HIS A 58 -18.97 7.62 -7.76
N GLY A 59 -18.64 8.68 -7.04
CA GLY A 59 -18.63 8.68 -5.58
C GLY A 59 -17.52 7.81 -5.01
N LEU A 60 -17.87 6.92 -4.08
CA LEU A 60 -16.92 6.02 -3.42
C LEU A 60 -16.59 4.83 -4.32
N VAL A 61 -15.35 4.74 -4.76
CA VAL A 61 -14.86 3.71 -5.68
C VAL A 61 -13.74 2.91 -5.04
N SER A 62 -13.86 1.58 -5.03
CA SER A 62 -12.75 0.70 -4.64
C SER A 62 -11.65 0.71 -5.70
N LEU A 63 -10.40 0.59 -5.29
CA LEU A 63 -9.23 0.56 -6.19
C LEU A 63 -9.34 -0.48 -7.30
N ASP A 64 -10.06 -1.58 -7.07
CA ASP A 64 -10.20 -2.68 -8.03
C ASP A 64 -11.43 -2.54 -8.94
N THR A 65 -12.22 -1.48 -8.76
CA THR A 65 -13.43 -1.24 -9.54
C THR A 65 -13.07 -0.92 -10.99
N PRO A 66 -13.52 -1.70 -11.99
CA PRO A 66 -13.23 -1.41 -13.39
C PRO A 66 -14.03 -0.19 -13.87
N LEU A 67 -13.33 0.81 -14.40
CA LEU A 67 -13.91 2.06 -14.88
C LEU A 67 -13.37 2.43 -16.28
N LEU A 68 -14.20 3.10 -17.06
CA LEU A 68 -13.78 3.80 -18.29
C LEU A 68 -13.31 5.22 -17.96
N PRO A 69 -12.44 5.83 -18.78
CA PRO A 69 -12.11 7.24 -18.64
C PRO A 69 -13.36 8.12 -18.75
N TYR A 70 -13.42 9.17 -17.95
CA TYR A 70 -14.55 10.10 -17.86
C TYR A 70 -14.06 11.50 -17.47
N GLU A 71 -14.86 12.53 -17.71
CA GLU A 71 -14.55 13.91 -17.33
C GLU A 71 -15.68 14.49 -16.47
N THR A 72 -15.50 14.44 -15.15
CA THR A 72 -16.40 15.03 -14.14
C THR A 72 -15.56 15.39 -12.91
N ARG A 73 -15.60 16.65 -12.51
CA ARG A 73 -14.99 17.15 -11.27
C ARG A 73 -15.98 17.01 -10.12
N ILE A 74 -15.48 16.94 -8.89
CA ILE A 74 -16.34 16.84 -7.68
C ILE A 74 -17.24 18.08 -7.47
N THR A 75 -16.91 19.19 -8.14
CA THR A 75 -17.66 20.45 -8.09
C THR A 75 -18.62 20.64 -9.26
N ASP A 76 -18.61 19.72 -10.24
CA ASP A 76 -19.47 19.87 -11.42
C ASP A 76 -20.93 19.60 -11.04
N PRO A 77 -21.93 20.21 -11.72
CA PRO A 77 -23.35 20.05 -11.37
C PRO A 77 -23.88 18.62 -11.49
N ASP A 78 -23.25 17.79 -12.32
CA ASP A 78 -23.57 16.38 -12.53
C ASP A 78 -22.69 15.45 -11.68
N ALA A 79 -21.90 16.01 -10.76
CA ALA A 79 -21.15 15.23 -9.80
C ALA A 79 -22.07 14.54 -8.79
N VAL A 80 -21.54 13.49 -8.17
CA VAL A 80 -22.18 12.76 -7.09
C VAL A 80 -22.62 13.70 -5.97
N THR A 81 -23.86 13.51 -5.53
CA THR A 81 -24.46 14.31 -4.47
C THR A 81 -24.08 13.78 -3.09
N PRO A 82 -24.16 14.62 -2.04
CA PRO A 82 -24.01 14.17 -0.66
C PRO A 82 -24.97 13.03 -0.25
N ALA A 83 -26.19 13.00 -0.79
CA ALA A 83 -27.16 11.94 -0.51
C ALA A 83 -26.71 10.60 -1.11
N GLU A 84 -26.20 10.61 -2.34
CA GLU A 84 -25.64 9.41 -2.99
C GLU A 84 -24.39 8.92 -2.25
N LEU A 85 -23.50 9.82 -1.84
CA LEU A 85 -22.32 9.44 -1.05
C LEU A 85 -22.72 8.81 0.29
N ARG A 86 -23.72 9.34 1.00
CA ARG A 86 -24.24 8.73 2.25
C ARG A 86 -24.82 7.34 2.00
N ALA A 87 -25.59 7.18 0.92
CA ALA A 87 -26.15 5.89 0.55
C ALA A 87 -25.06 4.86 0.20
N GLN A 88 -24.04 5.26 -0.56
CA GLN A 88 -22.89 4.42 -0.87
C GLN A 88 -22.11 4.05 0.40
N ALA A 89 -21.85 5.02 1.28
CA ALA A 89 -21.17 4.78 2.54
C ALA A 89 -21.93 3.75 3.40
N ALA A 90 -23.26 3.83 3.47
CA ALA A 90 -24.07 2.83 4.16
C ALA A 90 -23.98 1.45 3.50
N ALA A 91 -24.12 1.38 2.18
CA ALA A 91 -24.05 0.11 1.42
C ALA A 91 -22.69 -0.60 1.56
N LEU A 92 -21.61 0.19 1.67
CA LEU A 92 -20.24 -0.31 1.85
C LEU A 92 -19.87 -0.56 3.32
N GLY A 93 -20.77 -0.32 4.28
CA GLY A 93 -20.48 -0.46 5.71
C GLY A 93 -19.52 0.59 6.26
N HIS A 94 -19.41 1.74 5.59
CA HIS A 94 -18.56 2.88 5.94
C HIS A 94 -19.30 4.02 6.63
N ALA A 95 -20.64 3.98 6.71
CA ALA A 95 -21.42 5.05 7.35
C ALA A 95 -20.93 5.38 8.77
N ASP A 96 -20.67 4.35 9.58
CA ASP A 96 -20.21 4.48 10.96
C ASP A 96 -18.68 4.39 11.12
N ALA A 97 -17.92 4.69 10.04
CA ALA A 97 -16.46 4.68 10.09
C ALA A 97 -15.94 5.66 11.14
N ARG A 98 -15.30 5.12 12.19
CA ARG A 98 -14.81 5.92 13.32
C ARG A 98 -13.62 6.79 12.97
N VAL A 99 -12.75 6.30 12.08
CA VAL A 99 -11.55 7.00 11.62
C VAL A 99 -11.66 7.18 10.12
N VAL A 100 -11.83 8.43 9.68
CA VAL A 100 -11.90 8.80 8.27
C VAL A 100 -10.81 9.83 7.98
N ILE A 101 -9.96 9.56 7.00
CA ILE A 101 -8.85 10.42 6.60
C ILE A 101 -9.03 10.78 5.13
N VAL A 102 -9.02 12.08 4.82
CA VAL A 102 -9.18 12.58 3.45
C VAL A 102 -7.84 13.14 2.97
N LEU A 103 -7.19 12.43 2.07
CA LEU A 103 -5.92 12.81 1.46
C LEU A 103 -6.13 13.57 0.15
N ALA A 104 -6.97 14.60 0.19
CA ALA A 104 -7.41 15.36 -0.98
C ALA A 104 -7.50 16.87 -0.71
N GLY A 105 -7.74 17.64 -1.78
CA GLY A 105 -7.95 19.09 -1.70
C GLY A 105 -9.32 19.49 -1.11
N ALA A 106 -9.52 20.79 -0.92
CA ALA A 106 -10.66 21.35 -0.18
C ALA A 106 -12.03 20.89 -0.66
N ASP A 107 -12.27 20.80 -1.97
CA ASP A 107 -13.58 20.40 -2.52
C ASP A 107 -13.94 18.96 -2.15
N TYR A 108 -12.96 18.05 -2.22
CA TYR A 108 -13.13 16.66 -1.78
C TYR A 108 -13.34 16.56 -0.27
N VAL A 109 -12.64 17.38 0.51
CA VAL A 109 -12.81 17.45 1.97
C VAL A 109 -14.22 17.92 2.33
N ALA A 110 -14.74 18.93 1.62
CA ALA A 110 -16.09 19.41 1.82
C ALA A 110 -17.12 18.31 1.53
N ALA A 111 -17.01 17.64 0.38
CA ALA A 111 -17.89 16.52 0.01
C ALA A 111 -17.81 15.35 1.01
N ALA A 112 -16.61 14.99 1.47
CA ALA A 112 -16.44 13.94 2.47
C ALA A 112 -17.06 14.31 3.83
N ARG A 113 -16.95 15.57 4.26
CA ARG A 113 -17.49 16.04 5.55
C ARG A 113 -19.01 16.12 5.59
N GLU A 114 -19.67 16.15 4.45
CA GLU A 114 -21.13 15.96 4.38
C GLU A 114 -21.55 14.56 4.86
N VAL A 115 -20.70 13.55 4.66
CA VAL A 115 -20.95 12.16 5.09
C VAL A 115 -20.34 11.91 6.47
N TRP A 116 -19.09 12.34 6.66
CA TRP A 116 -18.30 12.13 7.88
C TRP A 116 -17.80 13.48 8.42
N PRO A 117 -18.61 14.19 9.23
CA PRO A 117 -18.24 15.52 9.74
C PRO A 117 -16.92 15.55 10.53
N HIS A 118 -16.55 14.43 11.15
CA HIS A 118 -15.31 14.22 11.89
C HIS A 118 -14.09 13.88 11.03
N ALA A 119 -14.23 13.81 9.70
CA ALA A 119 -13.14 13.41 8.82
C ALA A 119 -11.91 14.34 8.96
N SER A 120 -10.77 13.70 9.21
CA SER A 120 -9.46 14.35 9.25
C SER A 120 -9.03 14.74 7.85
N ALA A 121 -8.53 15.96 7.68
CA ALA A 121 -8.10 16.50 6.40
C ALA A 121 -6.69 17.11 6.54
N PRO A 122 -5.64 16.28 6.64
CA PRO A 122 -4.28 16.74 6.95
C PRO A 122 -3.63 17.59 5.85
N LEU A 123 -4.25 17.64 4.66
CA LEU A 123 -3.79 18.42 3.50
C LEU A 123 -4.54 19.74 3.33
N LEU A 124 -5.59 19.98 4.12
CA LEU A 124 -6.43 21.16 4.00
C LEU A 124 -5.60 22.44 4.24
N ASN A 125 -5.84 23.47 3.43
CA ASN A 125 -5.16 24.77 3.47
C ASN A 125 -3.65 24.74 3.14
N LEU A 126 -3.13 23.64 2.59
CA LEU A 126 -1.76 23.56 2.08
C LEU A 126 -1.73 23.81 0.56
N GLY A 127 -0.66 24.44 0.07
CA GLY A 127 -0.38 24.49 -1.37
C GLY A 127 0.06 23.13 -1.92
N ILE A 128 -0.06 22.90 -3.24
CA ILE A 128 0.18 21.58 -3.84
C ILE A 128 1.55 20.97 -3.49
N GLY A 129 2.62 21.77 -3.47
CA GLY A 129 3.95 21.30 -3.08
C GLY A 129 4.02 20.85 -1.61
N GLN A 130 3.39 21.62 -0.71
CA GLN A 130 3.29 21.29 0.71
C GLN A 130 2.41 20.05 0.93
N GLN A 131 1.35 19.87 0.13
CA GLN A 131 0.53 18.65 0.19
C GLN A 131 1.35 17.42 -0.20
N LEU A 132 2.15 17.49 -1.27
CA LEU A 132 3.02 16.38 -1.67
C LEU A 132 4.08 16.06 -0.61
N GLN A 133 4.70 17.07 -0.01
CA GLN A 133 5.61 16.88 1.12
C GLN A 133 4.88 16.23 2.29
N ARG A 134 3.69 16.73 2.65
CA ARG A 134 2.92 16.21 3.77
C ARG A 134 2.48 14.76 3.57
N LEU A 135 2.10 14.38 2.34
CA LEU A 135 1.82 13.00 1.96
C LEU A 135 3.04 12.10 2.20
N ALA A 136 4.23 12.53 1.76
CA ALA A 136 5.46 11.79 1.99
C ALA A 136 5.76 11.62 3.49
N GLU A 137 5.66 12.68 4.29
CA GLU A 137 5.85 12.61 5.75
C GLU A 137 4.88 11.63 6.43
N ILE A 138 3.59 11.66 6.05
CA ILE A 138 2.58 10.75 6.59
C ILE A 138 2.92 9.31 6.23
N ARG A 139 3.25 9.05 4.96
CA ARG A 139 3.64 7.71 4.49
C ARG A 139 4.87 7.20 5.21
N ASP A 140 5.90 8.04 5.35
CA ASP A 140 7.16 7.64 5.98
C ASP A 140 6.94 7.37 7.48
N THR A 141 6.09 8.14 8.14
CA THR A 141 5.67 7.87 9.53
C THR A 141 4.89 6.56 9.65
N ALA A 142 3.94 6.30 8.73
CA ALA A 142 3.16 5.08 8.72
C ALA A 142 4.04 3.83 8.48
N ASN A 143 5.11 3.98 7.68
CA ASN A 143 6.04 2.89 7.39
C ASN A 143 7.20 2.78 8.39
N ALA A 144 7.41 3.75 9.30
CA ALA A 144 8.53 3.73 10.23
C ALA A 144 8.63 2.43 11.07
N PRO A 145 7.53 1.85 11.60
CA PRO A 145 7.61 0.57 12.30
C PRO A 145 8.06 -0.59 11.42
N ARG A 146 7.59 -0.64 10.16
CA ARG A 146 7.99 -1.67 9.18
C ARG A 146 9.46 -1.51 8.79
N ARG A 147 9.90 -0.29 8.50
CA ARG A 147 11.29 0.05 8.21
C ARG A 147 12.23 -0.36 9.35
N ALA A 148 11.85 -0.09 10.60
CA ALA A 148 12.67 -0.51 11.75
C ALA A 148 12.83 -2.03 11.85
N ILE A 149 11.82 -2.82 11.45
CA ILE A 149 11.93 -4.28 11.39
C ILE A 149 12.83 -4.70 10.22
N GLN A 150 12.69 -4.06 9.05
CA GLN A 150 13.55 -4.30 7.88
C GLN A 150 15.02 -4.02 8.17
N ASP A 151 15.33 -2.90 8.83
CA ASP A 151 16.71 -2.52 9.16
C ASP A 151 17.35 -3.56 10.10
N VAL A 152 16.63 -3.98 11.16
CA VAL A 152 17.11 -5.02 12.07
C VAL A 152 17.28 -6.37 11.35
N ALA A 153 16.34 -6.72 10.47
CA ALA A 153 16.42 -7.95 9.68
C ALA A 153 17.63 -7.92 8.73
N HIS A 154 17.85 -6.80 8.03
CA HIS A 154 18.98 -6.62 7.14
C HIS A 154 20.32 -6.70 7.87
N ASP A 155 20.47 -5.97 8.97
CA ASP A 155 21.69 -5.98 9.80
C ASP A 155 21.99 -7.40 10.30
N ALA A 156 20.97 -8.16 10.68
CA ALA A 156 21.11 -9.55 11.10
C ALA A 156 21.61 -10.44 9.96
N LEU A 157 21.01 -10.35 8.77
CA LEU A 157 21.41 -11.14 7.59
C LEU A 157 22.84 -10.84 7.15
N VAL A 158 23.22 -9.55 7.10
CA VAL A 158 24.57 -9.11 6.76
C VAL A 158 25.59 -9.59 7.80
N SER A 159 25.28 -9.44 9.09
CA SER A 159 26.19 -9.84 10.18
C SER A 159 26.46 -11.35 10.20
N HIS A 160 25.45 -12.16 9.83
CA HIS A 160 25.57 -13.62 9.75
C HIS A 160 26.08 -14.10 8.38
N ARG A 161 26.50 -13.18 7.50
CA ARG A 161 27.03 -13.47 6.16
C ARG A 161 26.08 -14.33 5.33
N VAL A 162 24.78 -14.10 5.45
CA VAL A 162 23.80 -14.74 4.57
C VAL A 162 24.10 -14.28 3.14
N PRO A 163 24.38 -15.19 2.19
CA PRO A 163 24.76 -14.83 0.82
C PRO A 163 23.70 -13.94 0.14
N PHE A 164 24.16 -12.90 -0.55
CA PHE A 164 23.34 -12.03 -1.41
C PHE A 164 22.10 -11.43 -0.71
N ALA A 165 22.24 -11.06 0.58
CA ALA A 165 21.20 -10.32 1.29
C ALA A 165 21.09 -8.89 0.74
N HIS A 166 20.10 -8.66 -0.13
CA HIS A 166 19.80 -7.33 -0.67
C HIS A 166 18.46 -6.82 -0.11
N ILE A 167 18.43 -5.54 0.28
CA ILE A 167 17.15 -4.85 0.47
C ILE A 167 16.72 -4.36 -0.91
N GLU A 168 15.66 -4.93 -1.44
CA GLU A 168 14.96 -4.34 -2.57
C GLU A 168 13.69 -3.67 -2.05
N TYR A 169 13.67 -2.35 -2.15
CA TYR A 169 12.44 -1.59 -1.95
C TYR A 169 11.57 -1.78 -3.18
N LEU A 170 10.59 -2.70 -3.12
CA LEU A 170 9.57 -2.80 -4.16
C LEU A 170 8.80 -1.48 -4.23
N GLY A 171 9.13 -0.65 -5.22
CA GLY A 171 8.11 0.12 -5.91
C GLY A 171 7.43 -0.80 -6.92
N ASP A 172 6.12 -0.63 -7.12
CA ASP A 172 5.21 -1.44 -7.95
C ASP A 172 5.67 -1.91 -9.35
N ASP A 173 6.86 -1.55 -9.86
CA ASP A 173 7.27 -1.81 -11.23
C ASP A 173 8.62 -2.57 -11.31
N ASP A 174 8.56 -3.75 -11.93
CA ASP A 174 9.63 -4.64 -12.44
C ASP A 174 10.29 -5.68 -11.49
N PHE A 175 9.85 -6.93 -11.64
CA PHE A 175 10.51 -8.15 -11.15
C PHE A 175 11.42 -8.73 -12.25
N LEU A 176 12.73 -8.57 -12.12
CA LEU A 176 13.72 -9.36 -12.84
C LEU A 176 14.89 -9.69 -11.89
N PHE A 177 14.81 -10.86 -11.25
CA PHE A 177 15.91 -11.37 -10.44
C PHE A 177 16.94 -12.06 -11.34
N HIS A 178 18.16 -11.54 -11.35
CA HIS A 178 19.28 -12.12 -12.11
C HIS A 178 20.29 -12.89 -11.24
N THR A 179 20.07 -12.98 -9.91
CA THR A 179 21.03 -13.60 -8.98
C THR A 179 20.33 -14.34 -7.83
N SER A 180 20.84 -15.52 -7.45
CA SER A 180 20.41 -16.22 -6.23
C SER A 180 20.60 -15.34 -4.99
N GLY A 181 19.63 -15.30 -4.07
CA GLY A 181 19.76 -14.46 -2.87
C GLY A 181 18.57 -14.40 -1.93
N VAL A 182 18.71 -13.58 -0.89
CA VAL A 182 17.67 -13.30 0.10
C VAL A 182 17.23 -11.85 -0.04
N HIS A 183 15.95 -11.66 -0.33
CA HIS A 183 15.34 -10.35 -0.55
C HIS A 183 14.34 -10.06 0.55
N LEU A 184 14.43 -8.85 1.12
CA LEU A 184 13.43 -8.33 2.05
C LEU A 184 12.44 -7.46 1.26
N TYR A 185 11.16 -7.74 1.44
CA TYR A 185 10.06 -7.05 0.78
C TYR A 185 9.21 -6.28 1.79
N ASP A 186 8.77 -5.09 1.39
CA ASP A 186 7.60 -4.46 1.98
C ASP A 186 6.39 -5.17 1.38
N ALA A 187 5.69 -6.02 2.14
CA ALA A 187 4.38 -6.45 1.69
C ALA A 187 3.32 -5.58 2.35
N ASP A 188 2.26 -5.33 1.59
CA ASP A 188 0.92 -4.96 2.07
C ASP A 188 0.59 -5.61 3.42
N ALA A 189 -0.39 -5.10 4.19
CA ALA A 189 -1.29 -5.92 5.01
C ALA A 189 -0.72 -6.56 6.31
N ASP A 190 0.37 -7.30 6.12
CA ASP A 190 0.78 -8.52 6.75
C ASP A 190 2.27 -8.50 7.13
N GLY A 191 2.97 -7.37 7.00
CA GLY A 191 4.30 -7.16 7.59
C GLY A 191 5.47 -7.32 6.62
N VAL A 192 6.68 -7.48 7.17
CA VAL A 192 7.93 -7.56 6.38
C VAL A 192 8.10 -8.99 5.90
N TRP A 193 8.28 -9.20 4.60
CA TRP A 193 8.47 -10.55 4.06
C TRP A 193 9.92 -10.78 3.63
N LEU A 194 10.40 -12.01 3.83
CA LEU A 194 11.68 -12.47 3.32
C LEU A 194 11.43 -13.54 2.28
N VAL A 195 11.99 -13.36 1.08
CA VAL A 195 12.05 -14.41 0.05
C VAL A 195 13.48 -14.85 -0.13
N ALA A 196 13.70 -16.16 -0.06
CA ALA A 196 14.91 -16.77 -0.54
C ALA A 196 14.61 -17.37 -1.91
N HIS A 197 15.48 -17.13 -2.89
CA HIS A 197 15.32 -17.69 -4.23
C HIS A 197 16.68 -18.14 -4.77
N GLY A 198 16.69 -19.28 -5.44
CA GLY A 198 17.81 -19.75 -6.27
C GLY A 198 17.62 -19.28 -7.71
N SER A 199 18.69 -18.88 -8.38
CA SER A 199 18.65 -18.52 -9.79
C SER A 199 18.67 -19.76 -10.68
N ASP A 200 17.91 -19.73 -11.77
CA ASP A 200 17.81 -20.82 -12.77
C ASP A 200 19.15 -21.13 -13.50
N GLU A 201 20.19 -20.30 -13.33
CA GLU A 201 21.53 -20.51 -13.92
C GLU A 201 22.51 -21.32 -13.04
N VAL A 202 22.09 -21.77 -11.84
CA VAL A 202 22.92 -22.67 -11.02
C VAL A 202 22.70 -24.12 -11.44
N ASP A 203 23.80 -24.85 -11.62
CA ASP A 203 23.89 -26.30 -11.87
C ASP A 203 22.73 -27.07 -11.17
N PRO A 204 22.01 -28.01 -11.84
CA PRO A 204 20.82 -28.72 -11.33
C PRO A 204 21.03 -29.58 -10.07
N PHE A 205 22.11 -29.41 -9.32
CA PHE A 205 22.25 -29.89 -7.96
C PHE A 205 21.32 -29.10 -7.02
N ASP A 206 20.09 -29.58 -6.96
CA ASP A 206 19.09 -29.39 -5.90
C ASP A 206 18.94 -27.93 -5.41
N LEU A 207 18.32 -27.10 -6.25
CA LEU A 207 17.88 -25.73 -5.91
C LEU A 207 17.12 -25.69 -4.57
N ASN A 208 16.37 -26.75 -4.23
CA ASN A 208 15.66 -26.87 -2.96
C ASN A 208 16.62 -26.94 -1.77
N SER A 209 17.79 -27.56 -1.92
CA SER A 209 18.81 -27.67 -0.85
C SER A 209 19.53 -26.35 -0.60
N VAL A 210 19.87 -25.60 -1.67
CA VAL A 210 20.46 -24.25 -1.52
C VAL A 210 19.47 -23.30 -0.89
N GLU A 211 18.22 -23.34 -1.36
CA GLU A 211 17.18 -22.50 -0.82
C GLU A 211 16.89 -22.85 0.66
N ALA A 212 16.70 -24.13 0.99
CA ALA A 212 16.50 -24.56 2.37
C ALA A 212 17.66 -24.14 3.30
N LEU A 213 18.90 -24.16 2.81
CA LEU A 213 20.06 -23.67 3.54
C LEU A 213 19.98 -22.15 3.79
N LEU A 214 19.67 -21.36 2.76
CA LEU A 214 19.48 -19.91 2.89
C LEU A 214 18.33 -19.58 3.85
N ARG A 215 17.23 -20.34 3.80
CA ARG A 215 16.08 -20.20 4.72
C ARG A 215 16.48 -20.50 6.16
N ALA A 216 17.24 -21.57 6.40
CA ALA A 216 17.72 -21.93 7.73
C ALA A 216 18.70 -20.89 8.29
N GLN A 217 19.62 -20.37 7.46
CA GLN A 217 20.55 -19.31 7.83
C GLN A 217 19.82 -18.01 8.16
N ALA A 218 18.85 -17.60 7.32
CA ALA A 218 18.02 -16.43 7.55
C ALA A 218 17.20 -16.54 8.84
N ARG A 219 16.49 -17.66 9.06
CA ARG A 219 15.75 -17.92 10.31
C ARG A 219 16.65 -17.83 11.54
N THR A 220 17.86 -18.39 11.47
CA THR A 220 18.84 -18.33 12.56
C THR A 220 19.29 -16.90 12.83
N ALA A 221 19.67 -16.16 11.79
CA ALA A 221 20.10 -14.77 11.90
C ALA A 221 19.01 -13.88 12.51
N LEU A 222 17.76 -14.02 12.05
CA LEU A 222 16.60 -13.29 12.55
C LEU A 222 16.31 -13.64 14.02
N ALA A 223 16.32 -14.92 14.39
CA ALA A 223 16.12 -15.35 15.77
C ALA A 223 17.20 -14.78 16.71
N CYS A 224 18.46 -14.73 16.28
CA CYS A 224 19.54 -14.10 17.03
C CYS A 224 19.33 -12.58 17.25
N ALA A 225 18.62 -11.91 16.33
CA ALA A 225 18.23 -10.52 16.45
C ALA A 225 16.90 -10.30 17.22
N GLY A 226 16.31 -11.37 17.78
CA GLY A 226 15.03 -11.31 18.48
C GLY A 226 13.83 -11.12 17.55
N LEU A 227 13.96 -11.51 16.28
CA LEU A 227 12.87 -11.50 15.29
C LEU A 227 12.35 -12.91 15.04
N THR A 228 11.05 -13.02 14.84
CA THR A 228 10.37 -14.27 14.48
C THR A 228 10.05 -14.27 12.99
N ALA A 229 10.48 -15.32 12.28
CA ALA A 229 10.19 -15.55 10.87
C ALA A 229 9.18 -16.70 10.74
N ASN A 230 7.91 -16.36 10.55
CA ASN A 230 6.81 -17.30 10.45
C ASN A 230 6.43 -17.48 8.97
N GLY A 231 6.43 -18.72 8.47
CA GLY A 231 6.00 -19.05 7.10
C GLY A 231 5.38 -20.43 7.04
N HIS A 232 4.54 -20.69 6.04
CA HIS A 232 4.13 -22.06 5.69
C HIS A 232 5.32 -22.75 5.04
N ASP A 233 5.63 -24.00 5.41
CA ASP A 233 6.82 -24.72 4.91
C ASP A 233 6.86 -24.89 3.37
N ASP A 234 5.74 -24.65 2.68
CA ASP A 234 5.62 -24.71 1.21
C ASP A 234 5.81 -23.35 0.51
N ASP A 235 5.81 -22.23 1.24
CA ASP A 235 5.92 -20.90 0.65
C ASP A 235 7.37 -20.38 0.74
N HIS A 236 7.88 -19.87 -0.38
CA HIS A 236 9.17 -19.18 -0.47
C HIS A 236 9.25 -17.89 0.38
N PHE A 237 8.19 -17.58 1.14
CA PHE A 237 7.94 -16.32 1.82
C PHE A 237 7.86 -16.51 3.35
N PHE A 238 8.61 -15.72 4.11
CA PHE A 238 8.48 -15.65 5.58
C PHE A 238 8.02 -14.29 6.05
N ARG A 239 7.01 -14.25 6.90
CA ARG A 239 6.60 -13.05 7.62
C ARG A 239 7.53 -12.83 8.81
N ILE A 240 8.21 -11.68 8.83
CA ILE A 240 9.08 -11.23 9.91
C ILE A 240 8.27 -10.36 10.87
N THR A 241 8.38 -10.69 12.16
CA THR A 241 7.75 -9.99 13.27
C THR A 241 8.74 -9.83 14.42
N ARG A 242 8.54 -8.84 15.29
CA ARG A 242 9.19 -8.79 16.61
C ARG A 242 8.54 -9.76 17.59
#